data_AF-A0A936WJI3-F1
#
_entry.id   AF-A0A936WJI3-F1
#
_cell.length_a   1.000
_cell.length_b   1.000
_cell.length_c   1.000
_cell.angle_alpha   90.00
_cell.angle_beta   90.00
_cell.angle_gamma   90.00
#
_symmetry.space_group_name_H-M   'P 1'
#
loop_
_entity.id
_entity.type
_entity.pdbx_description
1 polymer ?
#
loop_
_entity_poly.entity_id
_entity_poly.type
_entity_poly.pdbx_seq_one_letter_code
_entity_poly.pdbx_strand_id
1 'polypeptide(L)'
;MGQTIDLKELKGVGVKLTNRGNELVRLRVLSVKPEANFREAGWSDPNPSWMKVEPAVLKLKPNQIKETRPTLTIPNEPENRGKKFLFLITAELEGLEIPLQVHTRVFVTTEGE
;
A
#
# COMPACT_ATOMS: atom_id res chain seq x y z
N MET A 1 17.64 1.17 -8.06
CA MET A 1 17.50 0.25 -6.89
C MET A 1 18.22 0.86 -5.69
N GLY A 2 17.75 0.63 -4.45
CA GLY A 2 18.22 1.36 -3.26
C GLY A 2 17.70 2.81 -3.17
N GLN A 3 16.84 3.20 -4.10
CA GLN A 3 16.23 4.53 -4.15
C GLN A 3 14.79 4.43 -3.68
N THR A 4 14.40 5.42 -2.90
CA THR A 4 13.01 5.66 -2.48
C THR A 4 12.26 6.25 -3.66
N ILE A 5 11.28 5.51 -4.18
CA ILE A 5 10.46 5.90 -5.33
C ILE A 5 9.05 6.25 -4.84
N ASP A 6 8.60 7.48 -5.08
CA ASP A 6 7.19 7.84 -4.92
C ASP A 6 6.40 7.26 -6.11
N LEU A 7 5.41 6.41 -5.81
CA LEU A 7 4.64 5.73 -6.86
C LEU A 7 3.67 6.66 -7.60
N LYS A 8 3.32 7.79 -6.98
CA LYS A 8 2.50 8.82 -7.61
C LYS A 8 3.33 9.59 -8.65
N GLU A 9 4.59 9.89 -8.37
CA GLU A 9 5.49 10.52 -9.34
C GLU A 9 5.86 9.59 -10.49
N LEU A 10 6.03 8.28 -10.22
CA LEU A 10 6.41 7.32 -11.26
C LEU A 10 5.27 7.01 -12.24
N LYS A 11 4.05 6.77 -11.75
CA LYS A 11 2.93 6.21 -12.54
C LYS A 11 1.56 6.84 -12.20
N GLY A 12 1.51 7.89 -11.39
CA GLY A 12 0.24 8.46 -10.90
C GLY A 12 -0.49 7.56 -9.90
N VAL A 13 0.18 6.58 -9.31
CA VAL A 13 -0.43 5.64 -8.36
C VAL A 13 -0.54 6.29 -6.98
N GLY A 14 -1.68 6.94 -6.74
CA GLY A 14 -2.11 7.42 -5.43
C GLY A 14 -3.27 6.57 -4.91
N VAL A 15 -3.28 6.27 -3.61
CA VAL A 15 -4.43 5.58 -2.99
C VAL A 15 -5.40 6.65 -2.51
N LYS A 16 -6.55 6.74 -3.18
CA LYS A 16 -7.64 7.66 -2.83
C LYS A 16 -8.67 6.95 -1.97
N LEU A 17 -8.91 7.51 -0.79
CA LEU A 17 -9.90 7.03 0.16
C LEU A 17 -11.04 8.02 0.23
N THR A 18 -12.27 7.52 0.11
CA THR A 18 -13.49 8.33 0.15
C THR A 18 -14.38 7.82 1.26
N ASN A 19 -14.73 8.72 2.19
CA ASN A 19 -15.76 8.41 3.18
C ASN A 19 -17.14 8.71 2.57
N ARG A 20 -17.84 7.67 2.13
CA ARG A 20 -19.23 7.77 1.65
C ARG A 20 -20.28 7.59 2.76
N GLY A 21 -19.83 7.41 3.99
CA GLY A 21 -20.69 7.33 5.16
C GLY A 21 -21.10 8.70 5.68
N ASN A 22 -21.94 8.68 6.70
CA ASN A 22 -22.50 9.88 7.33
C ASN A 22 -21.75 10.30 8.60
N GLU A 23 -20.75 9.53 9.02
CA GLU A 23 -19.96 9.79 10.24
C GLU A 23 -18.49 10.04 9.91
N LEU A 24 -17.76 10.64 10.86
CA LEU A 24 -16.31 10.80 10.72
C LEU A 24 -15.63 9.44 10.92
N VAL A 25 -14.76 9.08 9.99
CA VAL A 25 -13.98 7.83 10.07
C VAL A 25 -12.49 8.12 10.27
N ARG A 26 -11.82 7.25 11.02
CA ARG A 26 -10.36 7.25 11.16
C ARG A 26 -9.81 6.00 10.49
N LEU A 27 -8.97 6.18 9.49
CA LEU A 27 -8.35 5.09 8.76
C LEU A 27 -6.87 5.04 9.07
N ARG A 28 -6.36 3.84 9.33
CA ARG A 28 -4.94 3.54 9.37
C ARG A 28 -4.54 2.82 8.08
N VAL A 29 -3.60 3.39 7.33
CA VAL A 29 -3.16 2.88 6.03
C VAL A 29 -1.71 2.42 6.13
N LEU A 30 -1.47 1.14 5.86
CA LEU A 30 -0.16 0.51 6.00
C LEU A 30 0.07 -0.53 4.91
N SER A 31 1.34 -0.81 4.60
CA SER A 31 1.66 -2.06 3.89
C SER A 31 1.76 -3.21 4.89
N VAL A 32 1.16 -4.34 4.53
CA VAL A 32 1.14 -5.56 5.34
C VAL A 32 1.56 -6.76 4.52
N LYS A 33 1.91 -7.87 5.18
CA LYS A 33 2.18 -9.12 4.50
C LYS A 33 0.87 -9.68 3.91
N PRO A 34 0.84 -10.10 2.64
CA PRO A 34 -0.36 -10.66 2.05
C PRO A 34 -0.74 -12.01 2.70
N GLU A 35 -2.00 -12.12 3.11
CA GLU A 35 -2.63 -13.39 3.46
C GLU A 35 -2.78 -14.27 2.22
N ALA A 36 -3.03 -15.58 2.43
CA ALA A 36 -3.01 -16.57 1.35
C ALA A 36 -3.94 -16.21 0.16
N ASN A 37 -5.09 -15.63 0.45
CA ASN A 37 -6.09 -15.16 -0.52
C ASN A 37 -5.67 -13.92 -1.32
N PHE A 38 -4.63 -13.20 -0.90
CA PHE A 38 -4.08 -12.04 -1.63
C PHE A 38 -2.79 -12.34 -2.38
N ARG A 39 -2.23 -13.55 -2.21
CA ARG A 39 -1.03 -13.99 -2.93
C ARG A 39 -1.36 -14.30 -4.39
N GLU A 40 -0.38 -14.11 -5.24
CA GLU A 40 -0.50 -14.34 -6.68
C GLU A 40 0.63 -15.27 -7.13
N ALA A 41 0.31 -16.30 -7.92
CA ALA A 41 1.31 -17.25 -8.39
C ALA A 41 2.37 -16.54 -9.27
N GLY A 42 3.65 -16.83 -9.02
CA GLY A 42 4.76 -16.19 -9.73
C GLY A 42 5.15 -14.80 -9.21
N TRP A 43 4.55 -14.34 -8.10
CA TRP A 43 4.92 -13.12 -7.39
C TRP A 43 5.48 -13.46 -6.01
N SER A 44 6.54 -12.77 -5.62
CA SER A 44 7.15 -12.90 -4.30
C SER A 44 6.52 -11.93 -3.31
N ASP A 45 6.42 -12.34 -2.05
CA ASP A 45 5.94 -11.52 -0.94
C ASP A 45 7.14 -10.82 -0.28
N PRO A 46 7.45 -9.55 -0.61
CA PRO A 46 8.59 -8.82 -0.06
C PRO A 46 8.35 -8.43 1.41
N ASN A 47 9.38 -7.84 2.04
CA ASN A 47 9.19 -7.19 3.34
C ASN A 47 8.23 -5.99 3.18
N PRO A 48 7.10 -5.92 3.91
CA PRO A 48 6.15 -4.82 3.80
C PRO A 48 6.74 -3.46 4.16
N SER A 49 7.83 -3.42 4.93
CA SER A 49 8.52 -2.18 5.32
C SER A 49 9.17 -1.45 4.13
N TRP A 50 9.36 -2.13 3.00
CA TRP A 50 9.82 -1.52 1.76
C TRP A 50 8.75 -0.60 1.16
N MET A 51 7.47 -0.77 1.51
CA MET A 51 6.37 0.07 1.07
C MET A 51 5.86 0.92 2.24
N LYS A 52 6.21 2.21 2.23
CA LYS A 52 5.68 3.18 3.20
C LYS A 52 4.47 3.88 2.61
N VAL A 53 3.49 4.21 3.43
CA VAL A 53 2.29 4.93 3.00
C VAL A 53 2.10 6.14 3.90
N GLU A 54 2.12 7.34 3.31
CA GLU A 54 2.03 8.58 4.06
C GLU A 54 0.92 9.51 3.51
N PRO A 55 0.09 10.12 4.39
CA PRO A 55 0.04 9.90 5.83
C PRO A 55 -0.53 8.51 6.19
N ALA A 56 0.05 7.85 7.19
CA ALA A 56 -0.38 6.52 7.64
C ALA A 56 -1.71 6.54 8.42
N VAL A 57 -2.16 7.71 8.92
CA VAL A 57 -3.44 7.87 9.59
C VAL A 57 -4.20 9.02 8.95
N LEU A 58 -5.45 8.76 8.60
CA LEU A 58 -6.35 9.71 7.97
C LEU A 58 -7.62 9.86 8.80
N LYS A 59 -8.02 11.11 9.03
CA LYS A 59 -9.38 11.41 9.49
C LYS A 59 -10.18 11.92 8.29
N LEU A 60 -11.25 11.22 7.91
CA LEU A 60 -12.12 11.61 6.81
C LEU A 60 -13.51 11.97 7.33
N LYS A 61 -13.92 13.21 7.09
CA LYS A 61 -15.31 13.66 7.31
C LYS A 61 -16.25 13.00 6.29
N PRO A 62 -17.57 13.01 6.54
CA PRO A 62 -18.55 12.58 5.53
C PRO A 62 -18.32 13.25 4.18
N ASN A 63 -18.38 12.47 3.10
CA ASN A 63 -18.11 12.87 1.72
C ASN A 63 -16.72 13.42 1.43
N GLN A 64 -15.78 13.32 2.37
CA GLN A 64 -14.41 13.77 2.17
C GLN A 64 -13.60 12.72 1.43
N ILE A 65 -12.76 13.20 0.51
CA ILE A 65 -11.75 12.42 -0.19
C ILE A 65 -10.38 12.84 0.33
N LYS A 66 -9.55 11.87 0.72
CA LYS A 66 -8.14 12.08 1.00
C LYS A 66 -7.30 11.10 0.20
N GLU A 67 -6.07 11.49 -0.06
CA GLU A 67 -5.12 10.69 -0.81
C GLU A 67 -3.90 10.40 0.06
N THR A 68 -3.39 9.17 -0.02
CA THR A 68 -2.09 8.79 0.54
C THR A 68 -1.11 8.51 -0.57
N ARG A 69 0.15 8.80 -0.28
CA ARG A 69 1.28 8.58 -1.18
C ARG A 69 2.05 7.35 -0.72
N PRO A 70 1.93 6.24 -1.47
CA PRO A 70 2.79 5.09 -1.25
C PRO A 70 4.17 5.33 -1.87
N THR A 71 5.19 5.03 -1.08
CA THR A 71 6.59 5.22 -1.41
C THR A 71 7.31 3.89 -1.24
N LEU A 72 8.00 3.45 -2.29
CA LEU A 72 8.63 2.15 -2.38
C LEU A 72 10.15 2.27 -2.31
N THR A 73 10.77 1.50 -1.42
CA THR A 73 12.23 1.42 -1.26
C THR A 73 12.66 -0.03 -1.28
N ILE A 74 13.09 -0.52 -2.45
CA ILE A 74 13.62 -1.88 -2.59
C ILE A 74 15.14 -1.85 -2.37
N PRO A 75 15.69 -2.64 -1.44
CA PRO A 75 17.13 -2.68 -1.18
C PRO A 75 17.90 -3.17 -2.42
N ASN A 76 19.07 -2.56 -2.67
CA ASN A 76 19.90 -2.83 -3.84
C ASN A 76 20.74 -4.10 -3.70
N GLU A 77 20.07 -5.23 -3.48
CA GLU A 77 20.69 -6.54 -3.44
C GLU A 77 20.54 -7.24 -4.79
N PRO A 78 21.53 -8.02 -5.25
CA PRO A 78 21.46 -8.74 -6.54
C PRO A 78 20.27 -9.69 -6.62
N GLU A 79 19.84 -10.25 -5.49
CA GLU A 79 18.69 -11.15 -5.38
C GLU A 79 17.35 -10.47 -5.72
N ASN A 80 17.29 -9.14 -5.63
CA ASN A 80 16.09 -8.34 -5.91
C ASN A 80 15.99 -7.88 -7.37
N ARG A 81 16.97 -8.18 -8.22
CA ARG A 81 17.00 -7.81 -9.64
C ARG A 81 16.15 -8.77 -10.49
N GLY A 82 15.41 -8.23 -11.48
CA GLY A 82 14.55 -9.03 -12.35
C GLY A 82 13.41 -9.78 -11.64
N LYS A 83 13.01 -9.33 -10.44
CA LYS A 83 12.02 -9.99 -9.58
C LYS A 83 10.65 -9.34 -9.70
N LYS A 84 9.63 -10.13 -9.37
CA LYS A 84 8.23 -9.72 -9.27
C LYS A 84 7.81 -9.73 -7.81
N PHE A 85 7.40 -8.57 -7.30
CA PHE A 85 6.99 -8.37 -5.91
C PHE A 85 5.52 -7.95 -5.83
N LEU A 86 4.79 -8.52 -4.88
CA LEU A 86 3.42 -8.13 -4.56
C LEU A 86 3.38 -7.48 -3.19
N PHE A 87 3.02 -6.19 -3.15
CA PHE A 87 2.76 -5.49 -1.90
C PHE A 87 1.26 -5.39 -1.66
N LEU A 88 0.84 -5.66 -0.42
CA LEU A 88 -0.53 -5.41 0.01
C LEU A 88 -0.56 -4.12 0.82
N ILE A 89 -1.35 -3.14 0.37
CA ILE A 89 -1.68 -1.95 1.14
C ILE A 89 -3.07 -2.15 1.73
N THR A 90 -3.18 -2.00 3.05
CA THR A 90 -4.43 -2.15 3.80
C THR A 90 -4.80 -0.82 4.43
N ALA A 91 -6.04 -0.39 4.21
CA ALA A 91 -6.69 0.67 4.97
C ALA A 91 -7.65 0.03 5.97
N GLU A 92 -7.34 0.18 7.25
CA GLU A 92 -8.14 -0.34 8.37
C GLU A 92 -8.93 0.79 9.02
N LEU A 93 -10.21 0.57 9.27
CA LEU A 93 -11.05 1.48 10.02
C LEU A 93 -10.83 1.29 11.52
N GLU A 94 -10.38 2.35 12.19
CA GLU A 94 -10.17 2.36 13.63
C GLU A 94 -11.46 2.61 14.39
N GLY A 95 -11.58 2.00 15.58
CA GLY A 95 -12.65 2.29 16.54
C GLY A 95 -13.95 1.51 16.32
N LEU A 96 -13.94 0.48 15.47
CA LEU A 96 -15.03 -0.49 15.37
C LEU A 96 -14.68 -1.77 16.14
N GLU A 97 -15.69 -2.42 16.71
CA GLU A 97 -15.56 -3.74 17.34
C GLU A 97 -15.24 -4.84 16.31
N ILE A 98 -15.66 -4.65 15.05
CA ILE A 98 -15.37 -5.54 13.93
C ILE A 98 -14.36 -4.83 13.03
N PRO A 99 -13.19 -5.43 12.75
CA PRO A 99 -12.19 -4.83 11.89
C PRO A 99 -12.72 -4.73 10.47
N LEU A 100 -12.94 -3.51 9.98
CA LEU A 100 -13.27 -3.25 8.59
C LEU A 100 -11.98 -2.84 7.86
N GLN A 101 -11.56 -3.67 6.91
CA GLN A 101 -10.34 -3.46 6.15
C GLN A 101 -10.64 -3.41 4.65
N VAL A 102 -9.92 -2.55 3.94
CA VAL A 102 -9.92 -2.46 2.48
C VAL A 102 -8.50 -2.68 2.01
N HIS A 103 -8.31 -3.59 1.05
CA HIS A 103 -7.00 -3.98 0.56
C HIS A 103 -6.79 -3.56 -0.89
N THR A 104 -5.57 -3.16 -1.22
CA THR A 104 -5.12 -2.88 -2.58
C THR A 104 -3.80 -3.61 -2.83
N ARG A 105 -3.74 -4.36 -3.93
CA ARG A 105 -2.54 -5.06 -4.38
C ARG A 105 -1.73 -4.15 -5.28
N VAL A 106 -0.44 -4.02 -4.99
CA VAL A 106 0.53 -3.27 -5.79
C VAL A 106 1.55 -4.25 -6.34
N PHE A 107 1.55 -4.39 -7.66
CA PHE A 107 2.41 -5.30 -8.40
C PHE A 107 3.63 -4.52 -8.90
N VAL A 108 4.82 -4.96 -8.49
CA VAL A 108 6.09 -4.30 -8.83
C VAL A 108 7.01 -5.30 -9.51
N THR A 109 7.52 -4.93 -10.67
CA THR A 109 8.58 -5.67 -11.37
C THR A 109 9.85 -4.84 -11.36
N THR A 110 10.95 -5.42 -10.88
CA THR A 110 12.27 -4.79 -11.02
C THR A 110 12.85 -5.14 -12.38
N GLU A 111 13.46 -4.15 -13.05
CA GLU A 111 14.20 -4.41 -14.29
C GLU A 111 15.43 -5.26 -13.97
N GLY A 112 15.72 -6.23 -14.84
CA GLY A 112 17.00 -6.95 -14.87
C GLY A 112 17.88 -6.29 -15.93
N GLU A 113 19.17 -6.17 -15.64
CA GLU A 113 20.19 -5.93 -16.67
C GLU A 113 20.28 -7.13 -17.62
#